data_AF-A0A5B0REI5-F1
#
_entry.id   AF-A0A5B0REI5-F1
#
_cell.length_a   1.000
_cell.length_b   1.000
_cell.length_c   1.000
_cell.angle_alpha   90.00
_cell.angle_beta   90.00
_cell.angle_gamma   90.00
#
_symmetry.space_group_name_H-M   'P 1'
#
loop_
_entity.id
_entity.type
_entity.pdbx_description
1 polymer ?
#
loop_
_entity_poly.entity_id
_entity_poly.type
_entity_poly.pdbx_seq_one_letter_code
_entity_poly.pdbx_strand_id
1 'polypeptide(L)'
;MDEDVIISNGDHACNSRPAVNPPSSLHTLLNKVLADSTARNESGAILVDPTFVEVILTLSAENEKTTRRMEETIVQLNRTIKQLNDKIDAKFDPVMSRLADLEKRMKNGPDSQQAQKKSFASIAAISTATPLKPPSIRPPPNQMLASLKPKRVIIHSNPLNNTLKDVPKCALVQKANDALAKMNATVDGEIVAIRGASMLPSGDVSFYIKNRSQQKWLMEHKHIWSKEVHTDLESTPSTFSVMAHGIRFGSSKVDGFERRINQKGRFNSVILHES
;
A
#
# COMPACT_ATOMS: atom_id res chain seq x y z
N MET A 1 -52.28 19.29 -11.12
CA MET A 1 -51.12 19.60 -11.97
C MET A 1 -49.96 18.92 -11.30
N ASP A 2 -49.84 17.65 -11.63
CA ASP A 2 -48.74 16.75 -11.33
C ASP A 2 -47.58 17.10 -12.26
N GLU A 3 -46.36 17.22 -11.75
CA GLU A 3 -45.14 17.06 -12.54
C GLU A 3 -44.09 16.40 -11.63
N ASP A 4 -43.96 15.09 -11.81
CA ASP A 4 -42.92 14.24 -11.23
C ASP A 4 -41.56 14.60 -11.82
N VAL A 5 -40.60 15.01 -10.98
CA VAL A 5 -39.20 15.13 -11.38
C VAL A 5 -38.45 13.85 -10.98
N ILE A 6 -38.44 12.90 -11.92
CA ILE A 6 -37.51 11.77 -11.94
C ILE A 6 -36.17 12.30 -12.45
N ILE A 7 -35.13 12.35 -11.61
CA ILE A 7 -33.75 12.46 -12.09
C ILE A 7 -33.03 11.13 -11.82
N SER A 8 -32.66 10.57 -12.95
CA SER A 8 -32.13 9.25 -13.19
C SER A 8 -30.77 9.00 -12.54
N ASN A 9 -30.60 7.76 -12.10
CA ASN A 9 -29.37 7.08 -11.73
C ASN A 9 -28.28 7.32 -12.79
N GLY A 10 -27.14 7.90 -12.40
CA GLY A 10 -25.99 8.15 -13.26
C GLY A 10 -24.81 7.29 -12.82
N ASP A 11 -24.50 6.29 -13.64
CA ASP A 11 -23.53 5.23 -13.40
C ASP A 11 -22.11 5.71 -13.06
N HIS A 12 -21.53 5.06 -12.07
CA HIS A 12 -20.11 5.11 -11.77
C HIS A 12 -19.30 4.49 -12.92
N ALA A 13 -18.71 5.33 -13.78
CA ALA A 13 -17.72 4.89 -14.74
C ALA A 13 -16.42 4.48 -14.01
N CYS A 14 -16.20 3.17 -13.97
CA CYS A 14 -14.96 2.51 -13.59
C CYS A 14 -13.77 3.10 -14.38
N ASN A 15 -12.75 3.57 -13.67
CA ASN A 15 -11.46 3.96 -14.25
C ASN A 15 -10.83 2.75 -14.95
N SER A 16 -11.01 2.66 -16.26
CA SER A 16 -10.30 1.72 -17.09
C SER A 16 -8.82 2.09 -17.16
N ARG A 17 -7.99 1.11 -16.79
CA ARG A 17 -6.57 1.00 -17.13
C ARG A 17 -6.32 1.57 -18.54
N PRO A 18 -5.31 2.44 -18.79
CA PRO A 18 -5.02 2.87 -20.15
C PRO A 18 -4.58 1.63 -20.95
N ALA A 19 -5.52 1.12 -21.73
CA ALA A 19 -5.31 0.06 -22.69
C ALA A 19 -4.79 0.74 -23.96
N VAL A 20 -3.52 0.46 -24.27
CA VAL A 20 -2.82 0.82 -25.51
C VAL A 20 -2.61 2.33 -25.68
N ASN A 21 -1.34 2.74 -25.85
CA ASN A 21 -0.99 4.11 -26.20
C ASN A 21 -1.87 4.58 -27.37
N PRO A 22 -2.52 5.75 -27.31
CA PRO A 22 -3.27 6.25 -28.44
C PRO A 22 -2.29 6.34 -29.64
N PRO A 23 -2.67 5.82 -30.83
CA PRO A 23 -1.85 5.98 -32.02
C PRO A 23 -1.56 7.47 -32.21
N SER A 24 -0.32 7.83 -32.54
CA SER A 24 0.02 9.22 -32.81
C SER A 24 -0.93 9.78 -33.88
N SER A 25 -1.19 11.09 -33.84
CA SER A 25 -2.00 11.78 -34.84
C SER A 25 -1.53 11.45 -36.27
N LEU A 26 -0.21 11.35 -36.47
CA LEU A 26 0.41 10.86 -37.70
C LEU A 26 0.01 9.42 -38.04
N HIS A 27 0.12 8.48 -37.09
CA HIS A 27 -0.23 7.07 -37.33
C HIS A 27 -1.72 6.92 -37.68
N THR A 28 -2.59 7.69 -37.03
CA THR A 28 -4.03 7.74 -37.33
C THR A 28 -4.28 8.31 -38.72
N LEU A 29 -3.60 9.40 -39.09
CA LEU A 29 -3.72 10.04 -40.40
C LEU A 29 -3.25 9.11 -41.53
N LEU A 30 -2.10 8.45 -41.37
CA LEU A 30 -1.58 7.49 -42.34
C LEU A 30 -2.52 6.30 -42.53
N ASN A 31 -3.04 5.72 -41.44
CA ASN A 31 -3.98 4.60 -41.54
C ASN A 31 -5.29 4.99 -42.23
N LYS A 32 -5.77 6.22 -42.02
CA LYS A 32 -6.96 6.72 -42.69
C LYS A 32 -6.76 6.83 -44.20
N VAL A 33 -5.61 7.34 -44.64
CA VAL A 33 -5.30 7.47 -46.08
C VAL A 33 -5.01 6.11 -46.71
N LEU A 34 -4.38 5.18 -46.00
CA LEU A 34 -4.19 3.81 -46.47
C LEU A 34 -5.51 3.05 -46.64
N ALA A 35 -6.50 3.34 -45.80
CA ALA A 35 -7.83 2.73 -45.83
C ALA A 35 -8.76 3.36 -46.88
N ASP A 36 -8.44 4.55 -47.40
CA ASP A 36 -9.22 5.20 -48.43
C ASP A 36 -8.92 4.61 -49.82
N SER A 37 -9.88 3.87 -50.37
CA SER A 37 -9.78 3.25 -51.70
C SER A 37 -9.91 4.26 -52.83
N THR A 38 -10.46 5.45 -52.58
CA THR A 38 -10.67 6.50 -53.59
C THR A 38 -9.39 7.29 -53.89
N ALA A 39 -8.41 7.25 -52.98
CA ALA A 39 -7.12 7.89 -53.13
C ALA A 39 -6.10 7.08 -53.96
N ARG A 40 -6.50 5.90 -54.48
CA ARG A 40 -5.62 4.99 -55.23
C ARG A 40 -5.83 5.12 -56.74
N ASN A 41 -4.74 5.15 -57.49
CA ASN A 41 -4.78 5.07 -58.95
C ASN A 41 -4.87 3.61 -59.43
N GLU A 42 -5.00 3.41 -60.74
CA GLU A 42 -5.13 2.08 -61.36
C GLU A 42 -3.93 1.14 -61.11
N SER A 43 -2.76 1.69 -60.74
CA SER A 43 -1.57 0.92 -60.33
C SER A 43 -1.49 0.64 -58.82
N GLY A 44 -2.49 1.09 -58.05
CA GLY A 44 -2.55 0.92 -56.60
C GLY A 44 -1.71 1.92 -55.81
N ALA A 45 -1.09 2.90 -56.46
CA ALA A 45 -0.36 3.97 -55.81
C ALA A 45 -1.32 5.04 -55.25
N ILE A 46 -0.98 5.60 -54.10
CA ILE A 46 -1.78 6.63 -53.44
C ILE A 46 -1.38 7.99 -54.00
N LEU A 47 -2.36 8.72 -54.54
CA LEU A 47 -2.16 10.10 -54.97
C LEU A 47 -2.18 11.00 -53.75
N VAL A 48 -1.06 11.68 -53.52
CA VAL A 48 -0.86 12.54 -52.36
C VAL A 48 -0.74 13.99 -52.81
N ASP A 49 -1.62 14.84 -52.30
CA ASP A 49 -1.58 16.29 -52.50
C ASP A 49 -0.38 16.93 -51.77
N PRO A 50 0.27 17.97 -52.32
CA PRO A 50 1.38 18.66 -51.65
C PRO A 50 1.05 19.17 -50.24
N THR A 51 -0.19 19.61 -49.99
CA THR A 51 -0.64 20.06 -48.66
C THR A 51 -0.65 18.90 -47.66
N PHE A 52 -1.00 17.70 -48.12
CA PHE A 52 -0.98 16.50 -47.29
C PHE A 52 0.45 16.09 -46.91
N VAL A 53 1.41 16.27 -47.83
CA VAL A 53 2.85 16.07 -47.53
C VAL A 53 3.32 17.02 -46.43
N GLU A 54 2.93 18.30 -46.50
CA GLU A 54 3.30 19.30 -45.50
C GLU A 54 2.75 18.96 -44.10
N VAL A 55 1.50 18.46 -44.03
CA VAL A 55 0.90 17.99 -42.78
C VAL A 55 1.66 16.78 -42.23
N ILE A 56 2.05 15.81 -43.07
CA ILE A 56 2.85 14.66 -42.64
C ILE A 56 4.20 15.13 -42.06
N LEU A 57 4.89 16.04 -42.74
CA LEU A 57 6.18 16.56 -42.28
C LEU A 57 6.05 17.28 -40.94
N THR A 58 5.00 18.09 -40.78
CA THR A 58 4.72 18.82 -39.53
C THR A 58 4.44 17.86 -38.37
N LEU A 59 3.56 16.88 -38.57
CA LEU A 59 3.24 15.88 -37.55
C LEU A 59 4.44 14.96 -37.24
N SER A 60 5.30 14.70 -38.22
CA SER A 60 6.53 13.92 -38.03
C SER A 60 7.52 14.67 -37.14
N ALA A 61 7.73 15.96 -37.40
CA ALA A 61 8.59 16.80 -36.57
C ALA A 61 8.05 16.94 -35.12
N GLU A 62 6.72 17.04 -34.96
CA GLU A 62 6.10 17.05 -33.64
C GLU A 62 6.32 15.73 -32.90
N ASN A 63 6.10 14.59 -33.57
CA ASN A 63 6.36 13.28 -32.98
C ASN A 63 7.82 13.13 -32.56
N GLU A 64 8.78 13.55 -33.39
CA GLU A 64 10.20 13.51 -33.03
C GLU A 64 10.49 14.32 -31.75
N LYS A 65 9.91 15.52 -31.64
CA LYS A 65 10.01 16.34 -30.44
C LYS A 65 9.40 15.66 -29.21
N THR A 66 8.27 14.99 -29.36
CA THR A 66 7.67 14.23 -28.24
C THR A 66 8.55 13.05 -27.82
N THR A 67 9.13 12.32 -28.77
CA THR A 67 10.06 11.22 -28.49
C THR A 67 11.30 11.72 -27.74
N ARG A 68 11.91 12.82 -28.21
CA ARG A 68 13.07 13.44 -27.52
C ARG A 68 12.75 13.84 -26.09
N ARG A 69 11.58 14.45 -25.84
CA ARG A 69 11.12 14.78 -24.48
C ARG A 69 10.96 13.53 -23.60
N MET A 70 10.41 12.44 -24.15
CA MET A 70 10.29 11.19 -23.42
C MET A 70 11.68 10.62 -23.07
N GLU A 71 12.62 10.60 -24.01
CA GLU A 71 14.00 10.17 -23.75
C GLU A 71 14.66 10.99 -22.65
N GLU A 72 14.51 12.32 -22.68
CA GLU A 72 15.00 13.23 -21.64
C GLU A 72 14.41 12.89 -20.26
N THR A 73 13.10 12.65 -20.19
CA THR A 73 12.45 12.25 -18.93
C THR A 73 12.94 10.90 -18.42
N ILE A 74 13.17 9.91 -19.30
CA ILE A 74 13.72 8.61 -18.93
C ILE A 74 15.12 8.77 -18.35
N VAL A 75 15.96 9.57 -19.01
CA VAL A 75 17.31 9.87 -18.52
C VAL A 75 17.26 10.58 -17.16
N GLN A 76 16.34 11.52 -16.96
CA GLN A 76 16.15 12.21 -15.68
C GLN A 76 15.68 11.26 -14.57
N LEU A 77 14.74 10.37 -14.85
CA LEU A 77 14.28 9.35 -13.92
C LEU A 77 15.43 8.42 -13.52
N ASN A 78 16.22 7.95 -14.49
CA ASN A 78 17.38 7.10 -14.23
C ASN A 78 18.42 7.81 -13.35
N ARG A 79 18.68 9.11 -13.60
CA ARG A 79 19.57 9.90 -12.72
C ARG A 79 19.01 10.00 -11.30
N THR A 80 17.71 10.23 -11.15
CA THR A 80 17.05 10.34 -9.84
C THR A 80 17.10 9.03 -9.07
N ILE A 81 16.83 7.90 -9.73
CA ILE A 81 16.94 6.56 -9.15
C ILE A 81 18.37 6.31 -8.67
N LYS A 82 19.36 6.61 -9.51
CA LYS A 82 20.77 6.47 -9.12
C LYS A 82 21.10 7.31 -7.89
N GLN A 83 20.69 8.58 -7.85
CA GLN A 83 20.91 9.44 -6.69
C GLN A 83 20.25 8.93 -5.42
N LEU A 84 19.06 8.34 -5.52
CA LEU A 84 18.39 7.73 -4.37
C LEU A 84 19.13 6.50 -3.87
N ASN A 85 19.58 5.63 -4.77
CA ASN A 85 20.39 4.46 -4.43
C ASN A 85 21.70 4.88 -3.75
N ASP A 86 22.45 5.82 -4.33
CA ASP A 86 23.71 6.33 -3.75
C ASP A 86 23.47 6.91 -2.33
N LYS A 87 22.33 7.58 -2.11
CA LYS A 87 21.95 8.12 -0.78
C LYS A 87 21.53 7.03 0.20
N ILE A 88 20.89 5.96 -0.28
CA ILE A 88 20.54 4.81 0.55
C ILE A 88 21.82 4.12 1.00
N ASP A 89 22.73 3.83 0.08
CA ASP A 89 24.01 3.18 0.37
C ASP A 89 24.82 4.00 1.37
N ALA A 90 24.96 5.31 1.14
CA ALA A 90 25.66 6.21 2.06
C ALA A 90 25.07 6.27 3.48
N LYS A 91 23.75 6.02 3.64
CA LYS A 91 23.11 5.96 4.96
C LYS A 91 23.07 4.56 5.56
N PHE A 92 23.09 3.54 4.72
CA PHE A 92 23.03 2.15 5.14
C PHE A 92 24.40 1.62 5.55
N ASP A 93 25.48 2.02 4.88
CA ASP A 93 26.86 1.63 5.21
C ASP A 93 27.25 1.92 6.67
N PRO A 94 26.97 3.13 7.22
CA PRO A 94 27.27 3.42 8.63
C PRO A 94 26.41 2.60 9.61
N VAL A 95 25.16 2.28 9.22
CA VAL A 95 24.25 1.46 10.05
C VAL A 95 24.75 0.02 10.08
N MET A 96 25.16 -0.52 8.93
CA MET A 96 25.72 -1.86 8.84
C MET A 96 27.04 -1.99 9.59
N SER A 97 27.91 -0.97 9.53
CA SER A 97 29.16 -0.96 10.31
C SER A 97 28.89 -0.96 11.82
N ARG A 98 27.94 -0.13 12.30
CA ARG A 98 27.53 -0.14 13.71
C ARG A 98 26.93 -1.48 14.14
N LEU A 99 26.16 -2.12 13.27
CA LEU A 99 25.59 -3.43 13.55
C LEU A 99 26.68 -4.51 13.65
N ALA A 100 27.67 -4.48 12.76
CA ALA A 100 28.82 -5.39 12.81
C ALA A 100 29.68 -5.18 14.07
N ASP A 101 29.90 -3.93 14.49
CA ASP A 101 30.60 -3.62 15.74
C ASP A 101 29.82 -4.09 16.97
N LEU A 102 28.50 -3.95 16.96
CA LEU A 102 27.63 -4.44 18.03
C LEU A 102 27.64 -5.97 18.08
N GLU A 103 27.63 -6.65 16.94
CA GLU A 103 27.74 -8.11 16.86
C GLU A 103 29.09 -8.59 17.41
N LYS A 104 30.21 -7.92 17.05
CA LYS A 104 31.53 -8.21 17.62
C LYS A 104 31.55 -8.04 19.14
N ARG A 105 30.94 -6.98 19.68
CA ARG A 105 30.83 -6.75 21.14
C ARG A 105 29.91 -7.72 21.86
N MET A 106 28.95 -8.33 21.16
CA MET A 106 28.10 -9.37 21.73
C MET A 106 28.80 -10.74 21.70
N LYS A 107 29.61 -11.01 20.68
CA LYS A 107 30.34 -12.27 20.51
C LYS A 107 31.61 -12.31 21.37
N ASN A 108 32.27 -11.16 21.55
CA ASN A 108 33.34 -10.95 22.49
C ASN A 108 32.70 -10.37 23.76
N GLY A 109 32.33 -11.21 24.73
CA GLY A 109 31.82 -10.75 26.04
C GLY A 109 32.72 -9.68 26.68
N PRO A 110 32.24 -8.91 27.67
CA PRO A 110 32.83 -7.62 28.04
C PRO A 110 34.34 -7.72 28.30
N ASP A 111 35.12 -7.13 27.39
CA ASP A 111 36.54 -6.87 27.62
C ASP A 111 36.66 -6.00 28.86
N SER A 112 37.36 -6.54 29.85
CA SER A 112 37.60 -5.91 31.14
C SER A 112 38.46 -4.67 30.96
N GLN A 113 37.84 -3.52 30.77
CA GLN A 113 38.49 -2.24 31.06
C GLN A 113 38.09 -1.81 32.46
N GLN A 114 38.95 -2.19 33.41
CA GLN A 114 38.97 -1.66 34.77
C GLN A 114 39.07 -0.14 34.73
N ALA A 115 37.97 0.53 35.06
CA ALA A 115 38.02 1.86 35.65
C ALA A 115 37.32 1.76 36.99
N GLN A 116 38.13 1.75 38.07
CA GLN A 116 37.65 1.66 39.43
C GLN A 116 36.66 2.79 39.72
N LYS A 117 35.38 2.44 39.89
CA LYS A 117 34.40 3.28 40.57
C LYS A 117 33.84 2.49 41.74
N LYS A 118 34.13 2.99 42.93
CA LYS A 118 33.73 2.44 44.23
C LYS A 118 32.22 2.22 44.24
N SER A 119 31.80 0.96 44.38
CA SER A 119 30.39 0.55 44.46
C SER A 119 29.93 0.54 45.92
N PHE A 120 28.78 1.14 46.19
CA PHE A 120 28.13 1.26 47.51
C PHE A 120 27.51 -0.04 48.04
N ALA A 121 27.74 -1.18 47.37
CA ALA A 121 27.03 -2.44 47.64
C ALA A 121 27.66 -3.31 48.77
N SER A 122 28.49 -2.75 49.65
CA SER A 122 29.23 -3.55 50.65
C SER A 122 28.67 -3.49 52.08
N ILE A 123 27.41 -3.10 52.27
CA ILE A 123 26.73 -3.15 53.58
C ILE A 123 25.49 -4.04 53.47
N ALA A 124 25.69 -5.34 53.30
CA ALA A 124 24.70 -6.37 53.58
C ALA A 124 25.38 -7.74 53.62
N ALA A 125 26.38 -7.90 54.48
CA ALA A 125 26.98 -9.22 54.75
C ALA A 125 26.79 -9.55 56.23
N ILE A 126 25.54 -9.82 56.64
CA ILE A 126 25.27 -10.55 57.88
C ILE A 126 24.15 -11.56 57.62
N SER A 127 24.55 -12.84 57.71
CA SER A 127 23.79 -14.05 58.03
C SER A 127 22.47 -14.33 57.32
N THR A 128 22.46 -15.33 56.43
CA THR A 128 22.05 -16.71 56.76
C THR A 128 22.08 -17.57 55.50
N ALA A 129 22.50 -18.83 55.67
CA ALA A 129 22.62 -19.80 54.60
C ALA A 129 21.26 -20.18 54.00
N THR A 130 21.09 -19.98 52.70
CA THR A 130 20.19 -20.77 51.84
C THR A 130 20.63 -20.62 50.38
N PRO A 131 20.58 -21.66 49.54
CA PRO A 131 20.98 -21.54 48.14
C PRO A 131 19.89 -20.77 47.37
N LEU A 132 20.12 -19.48 47.13
CA LEU A 132 19.24 -18.66 46.30
C LEU A 132 19.42 -19.04 44.84
N LYS A 133 18.49 -19.85 44.34
CA LYS A 133 18.24 -20.04 42.91
C LYS A 133 18.07 -18.65 42.27
N PRO A 134 18.79 -18.31 41.19
CA PRO A 134 18.60 -17.03 40.52
C PRO A 134 17.13 -16.89 40.10
N PRO A 135 16.49 -15.71 40.26
CA PRO A 135 15.15 -15.53 39.74
C PRO A 135 15.21 -15.82 38.24
N SER A 136 14.56 -16.92 37.85
CA SER A 136 14.35 -17.26 36.46
C SER A 136 13.37 -16.23 35.92
N ILE A 137 13.88 -15.07 35.53
CA ILE A 137 13.13 -14.07 34.76
C ILE A 137 12.98 -14.69 33.37
N ARG A 138 12.08 -15.66 33.25
CA ARG A 138 11.61 -16.10 31.94
C ARG A 138 10.90 -14.90 31.33
N PRO A 139 11.18 -14.56 30.07
CA PRO A 139 10.41 -13.54 29.40
C PRO A 139 8.92 -13.89 29.54
N PRO A 140 8.06 -12.91 29.86
CA PRO A 140 6.65 -13.16 30.02
C PRO A 140 6.11 -13.92 28.81
N PRO A 141 5.29 -14.95 29.02
CA PRO A 141 4.84 -15.81 27.94
C PRO A 141 4.18 -14.99 26.83
N ASN A 142 4.36 -15.42 25.57
CA ASN A 142 3.83 -14.70 24.41
C ASN A 142 2.33 -14.41 24.50
N GLN A 143 1.56 -15.25 25.20
CA GLN A 143 0.14 -15.03 25.48
C GLN A 143 -0.11 -13.77 26.33
N MET A 144 0.75 -13.54 27.34
CA MET A 144 0.71 -12.34 28.18
C MET A 144 1.19 -11.11 27.40
N LEU A 145 2.22 -11.24 26.56
CA LEU A 145 2.63 -10.14 25.68
C LEU A 145 1.57 -9.78 24.63
N ALA A 146 0.84 -10.78 24.12
CA ALA A 146 -0.23 -10.58 23.15
C ALA A 146 -1.47 -9.91 23.77
N SER A 147 -1.80 -10.19 25.03
CA SER A 147 -2.92 -9.53 25.72
C SER A 147 -2.64 -8.06 26.02
N LEU A 148 -1.37 -7.68 26.15
CA LEU A 148 -0.92 -6.31 26.40
C LEU A 148 -0.83 -5.44 25.13
N LYS A 149 -0.96 -6.01 23.93
CA LYS A 149 -0.96 -5.22 22.70
C LYS A 149 -2.20 -4.32 22.67
N PRO A 150 -2.02 -2.98 22.52
CA PRO A 150 -3.16 -2.08 22.39
C PRO A 150 -4.02 -2.50 21.21
N LYS A 151 -5.30 -2.77 21.47
CA LYS A 151 -6.25 -3.11 20.42
C LYS A 151 -6.52 -1.84 19.63
N ARG A 152 -6.27 -1.89 18.33
CA ARG A 152 -6.45 -0.74 17.45
C ARG A 152 -7.14 -1.09 16.15
N VAL A 153 -7.83 -0.11 15.60
CA VAL A 153 -8.41 -0.12 14.27
C VAL A 153 -7.65 0.89 13.43
N ILE A 154 -7.17 0.48 12.26
CA ILE A 154 -6.46 1.35 11.32
C ILE A 154 -7.43 1.67 10.18
N ILE A 155 -7.62 2.96 9.93
CA ILE A 155 -8.42 3.46 8.82
C ILE A 155 -7.47 4.15 7.84
N HIS A 156 -7.63 3.82 6.56
CA HIS A 156 -6.80 4.38 5.52
C HIS A 156 -7.20 5.84 5.26
N SER A 157 -6.21 6.69 5.08
CA SER A 157 -6.42 8.07 4.64
C SER A 157 -6.19 8.17 3.13
N ASN A 158 -6.93 9.04 2.45
CA ASN A 158 -6.64 9.35 1.06
C ASN A 158 -5.21 9.94 0.93
N PRO A 159 -4.30 9.31 0.15
CA PRO A 159 -2.90 9.77 0.07
C PRO A 159 -2.74 11.09 -0.69
N LEU A 160 -3.75 11.54 -1.44
CA LEU A 160 -3.75 12.78 -2.21
C LEU A 160 -4.17 13.99 -1.36
N ASN A 161 -4.92 13.77 -0.27
CA ASN A 161 -5.43 14.81 0.61
C ASN A 161 -4.76 14.72 1.99
N ASN A 162 -3.96 15.73 2.34
CA ASN A 162 -3.19 15.75 3.59
C ASN A 162 -3.88 16.50 4.74
N THR A 163 -5.15 16.89 4.60
CA THR A 163 -5.84 17.76 5.57
C THR A 163 -5.97 17.11 6.95
N LEU A 164 -5.92 15.78 7.00
CA LEU A 164 -5.96 14.97 8.21
C LEU A 164 -4.76 15.18 9.14
N LYS A 165 -3.61 15.65 8.62
CA LYS A 165 -2.41 15.86 9.46
C LYS A 165 -2.51 17.04 10.41
N ASP A 166 -3.32 18.02 10.06
CA ASP A 166 -3.52 19.24 10.85
C ASP A 166 -4.62 19.06 11.91
N VAL A 167 -5.40 17.96 11.83
CA VAL A 167 -6.46 17.68 12.79
C VAL A 167 -5.86 17.17 14.11
N PRO A 168 -6.15 17.82 15.25
CA PRO A 168 -5.63 17.37 16.53
C PRO A 168 -6.21 16.00 16.90
N LYS A 169 -5.36 15.14 17.46
CA LYS A 169 -5.72 13.75 17.82
C LYS A 169 -6.93 13.68 18.77
N CYS A 170 -7.08 14.65 19.67
CA CYS A 170 -8.24 14.73 20.57
C CYS A 170 -9.54 14.99 19.81
N ALA A 171 -9.52 15.83 18.76
CA ALA A 171 -10.70 16.08 17.93
C ALA A 171 -11.08 14.84 17.12
N LEU A 172 -10.11 14.06 16.63
CA LEU A 172 -10.39 12.78 15.97
C LEU A 172 -11.10 11.80 16.92
N VAL A 173 -10.64 11.71 18.17
CA VAL A 173 -11.29 10.86 19.18
C VAL A 173 -12.70 11.36 19.50
N GLN A 174 -12.88 12.67 19.67
CA GLN A 174 -14.18 13.25 19.97
C GLN A 174 -15.18 12.99 18.83
N LYS A 175 -14.82 13.36 17.59
CA LYS A 175 -15.66 13.14 16.41
C LYS A 175 -16.00 11.66 16.22
N ALA A 176 -15.06 10.77 16.51
CA ALA A 176 -15.32 9.34 16.41
C ALA A 176 -16.26 8.84 17.50
N ASN A 177 -16.11 9.29 18.75
CA ASN A 177 -17.08 8.96 19.80
C ASN A 177 -18.47 9.57 19.53
N ASP A 178 -18.54 10.77 18.96
CA ASP A 178 -19.80 11.39 18.55
C ASP A 178 -20.47 10.57 17.44
N ALA A 179 -19.70 10.12 16.43
CA ALA A 179 -20.20 9.24 15.38
C ALA A 179 -20.72 7.90 15.93
N LEU A 180 -20.01 7.31 16.88
CA LEU A 180 -20.43 6.07 17.55
C LEU A 180 -21.69 6.25 18.39
N ALA A 181 -21.82 7.39 19.06
CA ALA A 181 -23.01 7.76 19.83
C ALA A 181 -24.23 7.93 18.92
N LYS A 182 -24.09 8.60 17.77
CA LYS A 182 -25.17 8.74 16.77
C LYS A 182 -25.72 7.38 16.30
N MET A 183 -24.87 6.36 16.24
CA MET A 183 -25.24 5.01 15.81
C MET A 183 -25.73 4.11 16.95
N ASN A 184 -25.82 4.61 18.19
CA ASN A 184 -26.12 3.82 19.38
C ASN A 184 -25.23 2.57 19.48
N ALA A 185 -23.92 2.72 19.21
CA ALA A 185 -22.99 1.60 19.16
C ALA A 185 -22.79 0.96 20.55
N THR A 186 -23.39 -0.21 20.77
CA THR A 186 -23.27 -0.99 22.01
C THR A 186 -22.82 -2.42 21.72
N VAL A 187 -21.88 -2.92 22.50
CA VAL A 187 -21.41 -4.31 22.45
C VAL A 187 -21.43 -4.88 23.87
N ASP A 188 -22.11 -6.00 24.07
CA ASP A 188 -22.28 -6.63 25.39
C ASP A 188 -22.89 -5.69 26.45
N GLY A 189 -23.75 -4.75 26.03
CA GLY A 189 -24.35 -3.73 26.89
C GLY A 189 -23.43 -2.55 27.24
N GLU A 190 -22.17 -2.55 26.80
CA GLU A 190 -21.22 -1.44 26.98
C GLU A 190 -21.17 -0.57 25.70
N ILE A 191 -21.20 0.75 25.86
CA ILE A 191 -21.04 1.70 24.75
C ILE A 191 -19.65 1.55 24.16
N VAL A 192 -19.56 1.46 22.83
CA VAL A 192 -18.29 1.40 22.12
C VAL A 192 -17.60 2.76 22.24
N ALA A 193 -16.45 2.81 22.91
CA ALA A 193 -15.71 4.04 23.14
C ALA A 193 -14.26 3.95 22.66
N ILE A 194 -13.84 4.94 21.88
CA ILE A 194 -12.46 5.13 21.45
C ILE A 194 -11.70 5.91 22.52
N ARG A 195 -10.55 5.37 22.93
CA ARG A 195 -9.72 5.91 24.02
C ARG A 195 -8.57 6.79 23.54
N GLY A 196 -8.20 6.67 22.27
CA GLY A 196 -7.12 7.44 21.68
C GLY A 196 -7.07 7.31 20.18
N ALA A 197 -6.38 8.25 19.54
CA ALA A 197 -6.07 8.18 18.12
C ALA A 197 -4.60 8.56 17.91
N SER A 198 -3.96 7.98 16.89
CA SER A 198 -2.65 8.40 16.42
C SER A 198 -2.54 8.23 14.92
N MET A 199 -1.82 9.15 14.26
CA MET A 199 -1.45 8.99 12.86
C MET A 199 -0.24 8.08 12.73
N LEU A 200 -0.27 7.25 11.69
CA LEU A 200 0.85 6.44 11.23
C LEU A 200 1.74 7.25 10.27
N PRO A 201 3.00 6.85 10.07
CA PRO A 201 3.87 7.46 9.05
C PRO A 201 3.28 7.40 7.62
N SER A 202 2.40 6.43 7.35
CA SER A 202 1.67 6.30 6.08
C SER A 202 0.60 7.37 5.86
N GLY A 203 0.20 8.11 6.90
CA GLY A 203 -0.97 9.00 6.87
C GLY A 203 -2.22 8.39 7.47
N ASP A 204 -2.29 7.05 7.54
CA ASP A 204 -3.42 6.33 8.11
C ASP A 204 -3.65 6.67 9.60
N VAL A 205 -4.88 6.52 10.06
CA VAL A 205 -5.24 6.79 11.48
C VAL A 205 -5.46 5.48 12.22
N SER A 206 -4.72 5.30 13.33
CA SER A 206 -4.94 4.26 14.32
C SER A 206 -5.84 4.77 15.44
N PHE A 207 -7.00 4.16 15.63
CA PHE A 207 -7.88 4.37 16.79
C PHE A 207 -7.67 3.26 17.82
N TYR A 208 -7.54 3.61 19.10
CA TYR A 208 -7.27 2.67 20.20
C TYR A 208 -8.52 2.37 21.01
N ILE A 209 -8.74 1.10 21.31
CA ILE A 209 -9.95 0.56 21.94
C ILE A 209 -9.59 -0.40 23.07
N LYS A 210 -10.47 -0.51 24.06
CA LYS A 210 -10.27 -1.36 25.24
C LYS A 210 -10.56 -2.84 24.95
N ASN A 211 -11.71 -3.12 24.33
CA ASN A 211 -12.25 -4.48 24.22
C ASN A 211 -12.09 -5.07 22.80
N ARG A 212 -11.98 -6.40 22.70
CA ARG A 212 -11.83 -7.10 21.40
C ARG A 212 -13.18 -7.17 20.67
N SER A 213 -14.27 -7.37 21.39
CA SER A 213 -15.63 -7.32 20.84
C SER A 213 -15.92 -5.96 20.21
N GLN A 214 -15.60 -4.87 20.92
CA GLN A 214 -15.69 -3.50 20.40
C GLN A 214 -14.80 -3.27 19.15
N GLN A 215 -13.57 -3.79 19.15
CA GLN A 215 -12.69 -3.70 17.98
C GLN A 215 -13.29 -4.42 16.76
N LYS A 216 -13.87 -5.62 16.96
CA LYS A 216 -14.52 -6.39 15.89
C LYS A 216 -15.70 -5.61 15.30
N TRP A 217 -16.57 -5.10 16.18
CA TRP A 217 -17.71 -4.28 15.77
C TRP A 217 -17.26 -3.03 14.97
N LEU A 218 -16.21 -2.35 15.44
CA LEU A 218 -15.67 -1.18 14.74
C LEU A 218 -15.13 -1.52 13.36
N MET A 219 -14.48 -2.68 13.19
CA MET A 219 -13.98 -3.12 11.88
C MET A 219 -15.11 -3.44 10.91
N GLU A 220 -16.20 -4.03 11.39
CA GLU A 220 -17.38 -4.36 10.58
C GLU A 220 -18.07 -3.08 10.09
N HIS A 221 -18.23 -2.09 10.96
CA HIS A 221 -18.94 -0.84 10.66
C HIS A 221 -18.02 0.31 10.23
N LYS A 222 -16.72 0.05 9.97
CA LYS A 222 -15.73 1.10 9.68
C LYS A 222 -16.09 1.97 8.49
N HIS A 223 -16.76 1.42 7.50
CA HIS A 223 -17.22 2.12 6.31
C HIS A 223 -18.29 3.18 6.58
N ILE A 224 -18.99 3.09 7.72
CA ILE A 224 -20.03 4.03 8.15
C ILE A 224 -19.39 5.11 9.04
N TRP A 225 -18.79 4.70 10.16
CA TRP A 225 -18.35 5.67 11.17
C TRP A 225 -17.12 6.47 10.78
N SER A 226 -16.22 5.93 9.95
CA SER A 226 -15.01 6.66 9.56
C SER A 226 -15.31 7.90 8.72
N LYS A 227 -16.34 7.86 7.87
CA LYS A 227 -16.78 9.00 7.05
C LYS A 227 -17.32 10.16 7.90
N GLU A 228 -18.00 9.83 9.00
CA GLU A 228 -18.50 10.82 9.96
C GLU A 228 -17.37 11.49 10.76
N VAL A 229 -16.22 10.82 10.88
CA VAL A 229 -15.05 11.38 11.58
C VAL A 229 -14.30 12.37 10.70
N HIS A 230 -14.08 12.00 9.43
CA HIS A 230 -13.39 12.83 8.46
C HIS A 230 -13.65 12.36 7.03
N THR A 231 -13.79 13.29 6.09
CA THR A 231 -14.03 12.99 4.66
C THR A 231 -12.89 12.23 4.01
N ASP A 232 -11.65 12.55 4.37
CA ASP A 232 -10.44 11.89 3.85
C ASP A 232 -10.19 10.48 4.41
N LEU A 233 -11.01 9.99 5.36
CA LEU A 233 -10.90 8.62 5.85
C LEU A 233 -11.66 7.67 4.91
N GLU A 234 -10.89 6.81 4.26
CA GLU A 234 -11.39 5.82 3.32
C GLU A 234 -11.59 4.48 4.00
N SER A 235 -12.81 3.98 3.91
CA SER A 235 -13.14 2.62 4.33
C SER A 235 -14.19 2.06 3.41
N THR A 236 -13.76 1.17 2.52
CA THR A 236 -14.68 0.41 1.67
C THR A 236 -15.40 -0.64 2.53
N PRO A 237 -16.71 -0.84 2.34
CA PRO A 237 -17.41 -2.00 2.87
C PRO A 237 -16.65 -3.27 2.46
N SER A 238 -16.45 -4.18 3.41
CA SER A 238 -15.72 -5.43 3.15
C SER A 238 -16.67 -6.43 2.47
N THR A 239 -16.80 -6.36 1.15
CA THR A 239 -17.70 -7.25 0.38
C THR A 239 -17.04 -8.57 -0.04
N PHE A 240 -15.74 -8.76 0.23
CA PHE A 240 -15.00 -9.94 -0.24
C PHE A 240 -14.26 -10.63 0.92
N SER A 241 -14.54 -11.93 1.10
CA SER A 241 -13.69 -12.83 1.90
C SER A 241 -12.35 -12.99 1.19
N VAL A 242 -11.35 -12.19 1.55
CA VAL A 242 -9.99 -12.38 1.03
C VAL A 242 -9.39 -13.62 1.69
N MET A 243 -9.39 -14.75 0.99
CA MET A 243 -8.55 -15.89 1.30
C MET A 243 -7.09 -15.52 1.01
N ALA A 244 -6.43 -14.89 1.98
CA ALA A 244 -4.98 -14.70 1.94
C ALA A 244 -4.30 -16.00 2.42
N HIS A 245 -4.07 -16.96 1.52
CA HIS A 245 -3.12 -18.03 1.81
C HIS A 245 -1.72 -17.45 1.64
N GLY A 246 -1.04 -17.13 2.75
CA GLY A 246 0.32 -16.62 2.71
C GLY A 246 1.28 -17.64 2.10
N ILE A 247 1.84 -17.33 0.92
CA ILE A 247 2.98 -18.05 0.36
C ILE A 247 4.22 -17.58 1.11
N ARG A 248 4.83 -18.47 1.89
CA ARG A 248 6.18 -18.26 2.42
C ARG A 248 7.16 -18.50 1.28
N PHE A 249 7.72 -17.43 0.72
CA PHE A 249 8.93 -17.55 -0.09
C PHE A 249 10.13 -17.74 0.86
N GLY A 250 10.40 -19.01 1.17
CA GLY A 250 11.69 -19.43 1.73
C GLY A 250 12.73 -19.40 0.63
N SER A 251 13.76 -18.58 0.84
CA SER A 251 14.94 -18.46 0.00
C SER A 251 15.75 -19.76 -0.02
N SER A 252 15.74 -20.48 -1.15
CA SER A 252 16.71 -21.54 -1.47
C SER A 252 16.94 -21.60 -2.98
N LYS A 253 18.09 -21.07 -3.40
CA LYS A 253 18.93 -21.35 -4.58
C LYS A 253 18.38 -22.25 -5.73
N VAL A 254 18.42 -21.64 -6.92
CA VAL A 254 18.82 -22.13 -8.27
C VAL A 254 18.28 -23.48 -8.78
N ASP A 255 17.40 -23.43 -9.79
CA ASP A 255 17.72 -23.59 -11.23
C ASP A 255 16.53 -24.17 -12.00
N GLY A 256 16.23 -23.53 -13.14
CA GLY A 256 15.60 -24.14 -14.31
C GLY A 256 14.13 -24.56 -14.20
N PHE A 257 13.20 -23.70 -14.64
CA PHE A 257 12.30 -24.07 -15.74
C PHE A 257 11.53 -22.85 -16.26
N GLU A 258 12.08 -22.22 -17.30
CA GLU A 258 11.34 -21.28 -18.14
C GLU A 258 10.56 -22.08 -19.20
N ARG A 259 9.31 -21.67 -19.46
CA ARG A 259 8.45 -22.01 -20.61
C ARG A 259 7.69 -23.35 -20.60
N ARG A 260 6.38 -23.26 -20.32
CA ARG A 260 5.31 -23.66 -21.27
C ARG A 260 3.91 -23.49 -20.66
N ILE A 261 3.19 -22.46 -21.07
CA ILE A 261 1.72 -22.55 -21.15
C ILE A 261 1.28 -21.91 -22.47
N ASN A 262 1.49 -22.62 -23.57
CA ASN A 262 0.63 -22.45 -24.73
C ASN A 262 0.45 -23.79 -25.45
N GLN A 263 -0.83 -24.10 -25.67
CA GLN A 263 -1.44 -25.06 -26.58
C GLN A 263 -1.58 -26.56 -26.25
N LYS A 264 -2.86 -26.97 -26.46
CA LYS A 264 -3.46 -28.29 -26.75
C LYS A 264 -3.65 -29.19 -25.52
N GLY A 265 -4.86 -29.48 -25.05
CA GLY A 265 -6.14 -29.61 -25.73
C GLY A 265 -6.51 -31.08 -25.76
N ARG A 266 -7.49 -31.50 -24.94
CA ARG A 266 -8.32 -32.66 -25.24
C ARG A 266 -9.61 -32.65 -24.41
N PHE A 267 -10.70 -32.74 -25.16
CA PHE A 267 -12.08 -32.92 -24.76
C PHE A 267 -12.27 -34.05 -23.74
N ASN A 268 -13.27 -33.88 -22.86
CA ASN A 268 -14.31 -34.89 -22.74
C ASN A 268 -15.65 -34.22 -22.40
N SER A 269 -16.56 -34.38 -23.36
CA SER A 269 -18.01 -34.16 -23.26
C SER A 269 -18.60 -35.23 -22.35
N VAL A 270 -19.45 -34.83 -21.40
CA VAL A 270 -20.49 -35.70 -20.84
C VAL A 270 -21.81 -34.96 -20.92
N ILE A 271 -22.72 -35.60 -21.64
CA ILE A 271 -24.09 -35.24 -21.96
C ILE A 271 -24.93 -35.24 -20.67
N LEU A 272 -25.67 -34.16 -20.41
CA LEU A 272 -26.83 -34.19 -19.51
C LEU A 272 -28.09 -34.03 -20.36
N HIS A 273 -28.92 -35.07 -20.29
CA HIS A 273 -30.24 -35.15 -20.88
C HIS A 273 -31.19 -34.38 -19.95
N GLU A 274 -31.89 -33.38 -20.50
CA GLU A 274 -33.08 -32.78 -19.89
C GLU A 274 -34.23 -33.79 -19.90
N SER A 275 -35.05 -33.70 -18.85
CA SER A 275 -36.51 -33.85 -18.88
C SER A 275 -37.10 -32.66 -18.14
#